data_AF-A0A0N4V125-F1
#
_entry.id   AF-A0A0N4V125-F1
#
_cell.length_a   1.000
_cell.length_b   1.000
_cell.length_c   1.000
_cell.angle_alpha   90.00
_cell.angle_beta   90.00
_cell.angle_gamma   90.00
#
_symmetry.space_group_name_H-M   'P 1'
#
loop_
_entity.id
_entity.type
_entity.pdbx_description
1 polymer ?
#
loop_
_entity_poly.entity_id
_entity_poly.type
_entity_poly.pdbx_seq_one_letter_code
_entity_poly.pdbx_strand_id
1 'polypeptide(L)'
;MTAYFGGGDALSCWTPQQFRRGWDQYVNDFCLVENTYFLPLENASLPEKIETRENGKLPYYQWVPFVLALQAIMFCIPHMFWRALNWMSGIVCCFAFSIRNSVIWGLQMLRRLFRGSEWTQTSVFPRVTVCDFEIRELGNLHRWSVQCVLPLNMFNEKLFILLWCWINFVLIVTIINTINWMIKVLCIRSGIKFYVNVLEAAQVRSQLLITTTDTRSVR
;
A
#
# COMPACT_ATOMS: atom_id res chain seq x y z
N MET A 1 -22.38 3.65 -13.60
CA MET A 1 -21.55 2.55 -13.04
C MET A 1 -20.69 3.16 -11.94
N THR A 2 -21.30 3.54 -10.83
CA THR A 2 -20.65 4.12 -9.64
C THR A 2 -21.54 3.75 -8.45
N ALA A 3 -21.40 2.50 -8.00
CA ALA A 3 -21.96 2.04 -6.73
C ALA A 3 -20.78 1.77 -5.82
N TYR A 4 -20.36 2.79 -5.07
CA TYR A 4 -19.42 2.59 -3.97
C TYR A 4 -20.18 2.04 -2.76
N PHE A 5 -19.58 1.04 -2.13
CA PHE A 5 -20.07 0.22 -1.04
C PHE A 5 -21.00 0.94 -0.04
N GLY A 6 -22.24 0.44 0.10
CA GLY A 6 -23.08 0.73 1.26
C GLY A 6 -23.97 1.97 1.17
N GLY A 7 -24.65 2.20 0.05
CA GLY A 7 -25.88 3.02 0.03
C GLY A 7 -25.75 4.49 0.44
N GLY A 8 -24.56 5.09 0.29
CA GLY A 8 -24.33 6.51 0.53
C GLY A 8 -23.31 7.09 -0.46
N ASP A 9 -23.51 8.36 -0.83
CA ASP A 9 -22.64 9.08 -1.76
C ASP A 9 -21.28 9.40 -1.12
N ALA A 10 -20.19 9.33 -1.89
CA ALA A 10 -18.83 9.63 -1.42
C ALA A 10 -18.65 11.09 -0.93
N LEU A 11 -19.46 11.98 -1.49
CA LEU A 11 -19.53 13.41 -1.20
C LEU A 11 -21.00 13.82 -1.37
N SER A 12 -21.51 14.62 -0.42
CA SER A 12 -22.86 15.18 -0.47
C SER A 12 -22.77 16.70 -0.44
N CYS A 13 -23.33 17.35 -1.46
CA CYS A 13 -23.35 18.81 -1.59
C CYS A 13 -24.71 19.41 -1.24
N TRP A 14 -24.68 20.63 -0.72
CA TRP A 14 -25.87 21.46 -0.50
C TRP A 14 -26.21 22.20 -1.79
N THR A 15 -27.22 21.73 -2.50
CA THR A 15 -27.74 22.37 -3.71
C THR A 15 -28.81 23.42 -3.38
N PRO A 16 -28.89 24.55 -4.10
CA PRO A 16 -29.94 25.53 -3.91
C PRO A 16 -31.31 24.97 -4.32
N GLN A 17 -32.37 25.44 -3.65
CA GLN A 17 -33.76 24.97 -3.79
C GLN A 17 -34.36 25.14 -5.21
N GLN A 18 -33.69 25.89 -6.09
CA GLN A 18 -34.12 26.15 -7.46
C GLN A 18 -33.84 24.95 -8.39
N PHE A 19 -32.92 24.06 -8.02
CA PHE A 19 -32.59 22.89 -8.83
C PHE A 19 -33.64 21.78 -8.67
N ARG A 20 -34.01 21.13 -9.78
CA ARG A 20 -34.85 19.91 -9.74
C ARG A 20 -34.09 18.78 -9.04
N ARG A 21 -34.82 17.90 -8.33
CA ARG A 21 -34.29 16.74 -7.57
C ARG A 21 -33.33 15.79 -8.32
N GLY A 22 -33.23 15.89 -9.66
CA GLY A 22 -32.26 15.11 -10.44
C GLY A 22 -30.86 15.73 -10.52
N TRP A 23 -30.71 17.02 -10.24
CA TRP A 23 -29.42 17.72 -10.32
C TRP A 23 -28.52 17.43 -9.13
N ASP A 24 -29.08 17.00 -7.99
CA ASP A 24 -28.31 16.71 -6.78
C ASP A 24 -27.23 15.64 -7.04
N GLN A 25 -27.58 14.60 -7.80
CA GLN A 25 -26.65 13.55 -8.22
C GLN A 25 -25.57 14.06 -9.18
N TYR A 26 -25.97 14.89 -10.15
CA TYR A 26 -25.02 15.49 -11.11
C TYR A 26 -24.00 16.39 -10.39
N VAL A 27 -24.45 17.22 -9.46
CA VAL A 27 -23.58 18.13 -8.70
C VAL A 27 -22.62 17.32 -7.82
N ASN A 28 -23.09 16.27 -7.16
CA ASN A 28 -22.25 15.39 -6.37
C ASN A 28 -21.15 14.72 -7.22
N ASP A 29 -21.51 14.17 -8.39
CA ASP A 29 -20.56 13.52 -9.31
C ASP A 29 -19.57 14.52 -9.91
N PHE A 30 -20.05 15.68 -10.36
CA PHE A 30 -19.22 16.73 -10.94
C PHE A 30 -18.19 17.23 -9.92
N CYS A 31 -18.62 17.55 -8.70
CA CYS A 31 -17.73 18.05 -7.64
C CYS A 31 -16.73 17.01 -7.13
N LEU A 32 -17.05 15.72 -7.28
CA LEU A 32 -16.11 14.63 -6.99
C LEU A 32 -14.97 14.56 -8.02
N VAL A 33 -15.27 14.82 -9.30
CA VAL A 33 -14.27 14.81 -10.38
C VAL A 33 -13.44 16.10 -10.40
N GLU A 34 -14.06 17.25 -10.20
CA GLU A 34 -13.46 18.58 -10.35
C GLU A 34 -12.61 19.04 -9.15
N ASN A 35 -12.45 18.19 -8.13
CA ASN A 35 -11.73 18.44 -6.87
C ASN A 35 -12.22 19.68 -6.08
N THR A 36 -12.67 19.45 -4.85
CA THR A 36 -13.10 20.53 -3.95
C THR A 36 -11.93 21.19 -3.22
N TYR A 37 -12.09 22.44 -2.77
CA TYR A 37 -11.10 23.17 -1.97
C TYR A 37 -11.60 23.46 -0.56
N PHE A 38 -10.69 23.62 0.39
CA PHE A 38 -11.05 23.97 1.77
C PHE A 38 -11.29 25.48 1.94
N LEU A 39 -12.35 25.84 2.66
CA LEU A 39 -12.64 27.22 3.06
C LEU A 39 -12.81 27.31 4.60
N PRO A 40 -11.97 28.08 5.32
CA PRO A 40 -12.12 28.26 6.76
C PRO A 40 -13.37 29.08 7.08
N LEU A 41 -14.12 28.66 8.11
CA LEU A 41 -15.39 29.28 8.55
C LEU A 41 -15.24 30.74 9.03
N GLU A 42 -14.02 31.20 9.27
CA GLU A 42 -13.71 32.55 9.79
C GLU A 42 -13.79 33.63 8.71
N ASN A 43 -13.67 33.25 7.43
CA ASN A 43 -13.77 34.16 6.29
C ASN A 43 -15.14 33.98 5.61
N ALA A 44 -16.05 34.94 5.80
CA ALA A 44 -17.40 34.89 5.22
C ALA A 44 -17.44 35.12 3.69
N SER A 45 -16.35 35.60 3.08
CA SER A 45 -16.26 35.87 1.65
C SER A 45 -15.40 34.83 0.91
N LEU A 46 -15.89 34.40 -0.25
CA LEU A 46 -15.14 33.57 -1.20
C LEU A 46 -13.93 34.37 -1.71
N PRO A 47 -12.71 33.80 -1.70
CA PRO A 47 -11.53 34.49 -2.21
C PRO A 47 -11.66 34.71 -3.73
N GLU A 48 -11.53 35.97 -4.17
CA GLU A 48 -11.63 36.34 -5.59
C GLU A 48 -10.44 35.82 -6.43
N LYS A 49 -9.30 35.55 -5.78
CA LYS A 49 -8.09 35.04 -6.44
C LYS A 49 -8.18 33.54 -6.72
N ILE A 50 -8.21 33.19 -8.01
CA ILE A 50 -8.23 31.80 -8.51
C ILE A 50 -7.06 30.97 -7.97
N GLU A 51 -5.86 31.56 -7.90
CA GLU A 51 -4.64 30.89 -7.43
C GLU A 51 -4.76 30.38 -5.98
N THR A 52 -5.38 31.15 -5.09
CA THR A 52 -5.61 30.73 -3.69
C THR A 52 -6.57 29.56 -3.61
N ARG A 53 -7.56 29.52 -4.51
CA ARG A 53 -8.54 28.43 -4.62
C ARG A 53 -7.90 27.15 -5.15
N GLU A 54 -7.02 27.25 -6.15
CA GLU A 54 -6.34 26.08 -6.72
C GLU A 54 -5.35 25.41 -5.75
N ASN A 55 -4.60 26.21 -4.99
CA ASN A 55 -3.66 25.71 -3.99
C ASN A 55 -4.35 24.99 -2.81
N GLY A 56 -5.63 25.28 -2.57
CA GLY A 56 -6.44 24.67 -1.52
C GLY A 56 -7.21 23.41 -1.96
N LYS A 57 -7.09 22.97 -3.22
CA LYS A 57 -7.76 21.76 -3.73
C LYS A 57 -7.14 20.50 -3.09
N LEU A 58 -7.94 19.45 -2.90
CA LEU A 58 -7.49 18.17 -2.30
C LEU A 58 -7.38 17.03 -3.34
N PRO A 59 -6.43 17.06 -4.32
CA PRO A 59 -6.36 16.05 -5.39
C PRO A 59 -5.86 14.67 -4.94
N TYR A 60 -5.27 14.56 -3.75
CA TYR A 60 -4.61 13.30 -3.31
C TYR A 60 -5.58 12.14 -3.13
N TYR A 61 -6.88 12.40 -2.87
CA TYR A 61 -7.91 11.38 -2.73
C TYR A 61 -8.04 10.48 -3.96
N GLN A 62 -7.82 11.05 -5.14
CA GLN A 62 -7.88 10.33 -6.41
C GLN A 62 -6.72 9.31 -6.54
N TRP A 63 -5.59 9.58 -5.88
CA TRP A 63 -4.37 8.76 -5.97
C TRP A 63 -4.28 7.65 -4.94
N VAL A 64 -5.07 7.72 -3.87
CA VAL A 64 -5.08 6.76 -2.77
C VAL A 64 -5.20 5.30 -3.24
N PRO A 65 -6.15 4.92 -4.13
CA PRO A 65 -6.30 3.53 -4.54
C PRO A 65 -5.08 3.00 -5.31
N PHE A 66 -4.44 3.85 -6.11
CA PHE A 66 -3.25 3.47 -6.89
C PHE A 66 -2.03 3.27 -5.99
N VAL A 67 -1.85 4.14 -4.98
CA VAL A 67 -0.76 4.00 -4.00
C VAL A 67 -0.94 2.72 -3.19
N LEU A 68 -2.16 2.40 -2.73
CA LEU A 68 -2.43 1.16 -2.00
C LEU A 68 -2.24 -0.08 -2.87
N ALA A 69 -2.61 -0.04 -4.16
CA ALA A 69 -2.37 -1.13 -5.10
C ALA A 69 -0.87 -1.35 -5.33
N LEU A 70 -0.10 -0.27 -5.52
CA LEU A 70 1.35 -0.33 -5.66
C LEU A 70 2.00 -0.93 -4.40
N GLN A 71 1.56 -0.53 -3.21
CA GLN A 71 2.03 -1.09 -1.95
C GLN A 71 1.78 -2.60 -1.84
N ALA A 72 0.59 -3.07 -2.22
CA ALA A 72 0.27 -4.50 -2.24
C ALA A 72 1.19 -5.28 -3.20
N ILE A 73 1.51 -4.69 -4.36
CA ILE A 73 2.46 -5.27 -5.30
C ILE A 73 3.86 -5.34 -4.67
N MET A 74 4.34 -4.27 -4.04
CA MET A 74 5.66 -4.24 -3.42
C MET A 74 5.85 -5.31 -2.34
N PHE A 75 4.80 -5.61 -1.56
CA PHE A 75 4.84 -6.72 -0.59
C PHE A 75 4.82 -8.11 -1.24
N CYS A 76 4.28 -8.24 -2.45
CA CYS A 76 4.30 -9.50 -3.21
C CYS A 76 5.66 -9.78 -3.87
N ILE A 77 6.43 -8.74 -4.22
CA ILE A 77 7.72 -8.86 -4.90
C ILE A 77 8.72 -9.81 -4.21
N PRO A 78 8.99 -9.74 -2.90
CA PRO A 78 9.98 -10.63 -2.26
C PRO A 78 9.56 -12.11 -2.32
N HIS A 79 8.26 -12.40 -2.21
CA HIS A 79 7.73 -13.76 -2.35
C HIS A 79 7.82 -14.26 -3.79
N MET A 80 7.50 -13.40 -4.77
CA MET A 80 7.65 -13.73 -6.19
C MET A 80 9.12 -13.96 -6.56
N PHE A 81 10.03 -13.14 -6.03
CA PHE A 81 11.47 -13.26 -6.24
C PHE A 81 12.02 -14.57 -5.65
N TRP A 82 11.67 -14.90 -4.41
CA TRP A 82 12.03 -16.18 -3.80
C TRP A 82 11.47 -17.36 -4.60
N ARG A 83 10.22 -17.29 -5.06
CA ARG A 83 9.60 -18.35 -5.89
C ARG A 83 10.27 -18.49 -7.26
N ALA A 84 10.63 -17.39 -7.93
CA ALA A 84 11.33 -17.42 -9.21
C ALA A 84 12.73 -18.03 -9.09
N LEU A 85 13.47 -17.71 -8.03
CA LEU A 85 14.78 -18.30 -7.76
C LEU A 85 14.69 -19.80 -7.42
N ASN A 86 13.68 -20.21 -6.64
CA ASN A 86 13.47 -21.64 -6.36
C ASN A 86 12.99 -22.42 -7.59
N TRP A 87 12.20 -21.79 -8.48
CA TRP A 87 11.80 -22.37 -9.76
C TRP A 87 13.00 -22.69 -10.64
N MET A 88 14.00 -21.79 -10.71
CA MET A 88 15.25 -22.05 -11.42
C MET A 88 16.12 -23.12 -10.75
N SER A 89 15.89 -23.41 -9.46
CA SER A 89 16.68 -24.39 -8.70
C SER A 89 16.24 -25.84 -8.94
N GLY A 90 15.19 -26.10 -9.72
CA GLY A 90 14.83 -27.44 -10.22
C GLY A 90 14.38 -28.47 -9.17
N ILE A 91 14.23 -28.07 -7.90
CA ILE A 91 13.90 -28.97 -6.79
C ILE A 91 12.44 -28.69 -6.35
N VAL A 92 11.54 -29.59 -6.76
CA VAL A 92 10.22 -29.86 -6.14
C VAL A 92 9.00 -29.12 -6.73
N CYS A 93 8.45 -29.71 -7.81
CA CYS A 93 7.05 -29.59 -8.27
C CYS A 93 5.97 -29.96 -7.22
N CYS A 94 6.32 -30.18 -5.94
CA CYS A 94 5.38 -30.60 -4.88
C CYS A 94 4.94 -29.46 -3.94
N PHE A 95 5.49 -28.24 -4.05
CA PHE A 95 5.06 -27.06 -3.27
C PHE A 95 3.76 -26.39 -3.78
N ALA A 96 2.98 -27.08 -4.63
CA ALA A 96 1.73 -26.58 -5.21
C ALA A 96 0.59 -26.37 -4.18
N PHE A 97 0.80 -26.67 -2.90
CA PHE A 97 -0.26 -26.64 -1.88
C PHE A 97 -0.40 -25.29 -1.13
N SER A 98 0.58 -24.36 -1.21
CA SER A 98 0.62 -23.19 -0.32
C SER A 98 0.00 -21.90 -0.89
N ILE A 99 -1.07 -21.99 -1.69
CA ILE A 99 -1.86 -20.82 -2.13
C ILE A 99 -3.20 -20.72 -1.37
N ARG A 100 -3.63 -21.78 -0.68
CA ARG A 100 -4.99 -21.86 -0.09
C ARG A 100 -5.17 -21.08 1.22
N ASN A 101 -4.10 -20.71 1.94
CA ASN A 101 -4.21 -20.11 3.28
C ASN A 101 -4.20 -18.56 3.32
N SER A 102 -3.82 -17.87 2.23
CA SER A 102 -3.68 -16.41 2.23
C SER A 102 -5.01 -15.65 2.08
N VAL A 103 -6.05 -16.30 1.55
CA VAL A 103 -7.36 -15.68 1.27
C VAL A 103 -8.25 -15.61 2.54
N ILE A 104 -8.01 -16.49 3.52
CA ILE A 104 -8.83 -16.64 4.73
C ILE A 104 -8.58 -15.51 5.75
N TRP A 105 -7.37 -14.95 5.77
CA TRP A 105 -6.99 -13.85 6.67
C TRP A 105 -7.64 -12.50 6.27
N GLY A 106 -7.78 -12.21 4.97
CA GLY A 106 -8.42 -10.97 4.49
C GLY A 106 -9.92 -10.91 4.78
N LEU A 107 -10.62 -12.05 4.67
CA LEU A 107 -12.05 -12.17 4.99
C LEU A 107 -12.34 -12.05 6.50
N GLN A 108 -11.37 -12.35 7.37
CA GLN A 108 -11.50 -12.18 8.83
C GLN A 108 -11.33 -10.73 9.27
N MET A 109 -10.51 -9.92 8.58
CA MET A 109 -10.35 -8.49 8.89
C MET A 109 -11.57 -7.68 8.43
N LEU A 110 -12.16 -8.03 7.29
CA LEU A 110 -13.38 -7.40 6.75
C LEU A 110 -14.55 -7.48 7.74
N ARG A 111 -14.72 -8.62 8.42
CA ARG A 111 -15.81 -8.83 9.41
C ARG A 111 -15.69 -7.95 10.66
N ARG A 112 -14.49 -7.44 10.99
CA ARG A 112 -14.27 -6.58 12.18
C ARG A 112 -14.46 -5.09 11.87
N LEU A 113 -14.26 -4.68 10.61
CA LEU A 113 -14.58 -3.33 10.13
C LEU A 113 -16.08 -3.08 9.99
N PHE A 114 -16.88 -4.10 9.69
CA PHE A 114 -18.35 -4.00 9.57
C PHE A 114 -19.11 -3.82 10.89
N ARG A 115 -18.42 -3.77 12.05
CA ARG A 115 -19.06 -3.63 13.37
C ARG A 115 -18.63 -2.29 13.99
N GLY A 116 -19.11 -1.22 13.36
CA GLY A 116 -18.68 0.14 13.59
C GLY A 116 -18.87 0.68 15.00
N SER A 117 -18.08 1.70 15.30
CA SER A 117 -18.47 2.78 16.23
C SER A 117 -17.77 4.07 15.79
N GLU A 118 -18.54 5.15 15.70
CA GLU A 118 -18.09 6.51 15.40
C GLU A 118 -17.34 7.11 16.57
N TRP A 119 -16.20 7.78 16.33
CA TRP A 119 -15.50 8.56 17.36
C TRP A 119 -14.91 9.88 16.80
N THR A 120 -15.57 10.96 17.23
CA THR A 120 -15.27 12.40 17.40
C THR A 120 -14.14 13.16 16.68
N GLN A 121 -14.45 14.44 16.45
CA GLN A 121 -13.86 15.46 15.58
C GLN A 121 -12.44 15.93 15.98
N THR A 122 -11.51 16.00 15.03
CA THR A 122 -10.23 16.72 15.20
C THR A 122 -10.00 17.75 14.08
N SER A 123 -9.42 18.90 14.41
CA SER A 123 -9.38 20.12 13.58
C SER A 123 -8.28 20.16 12.51
N VAL A 124 -7.66 19.03 12.19
CA VAL A 124 -6.57 18.96 11.19
C VAL A 124 -7.10 18.60 9.79
N PHE A 125 -8.35 18.12 9.70
CA PHE A 125 -8.97 17.64 8.46
C PHE A 125 -10.32 18.31 8.25
N PRO A 126 -10.46 19.18 7.23
CA PRO A 126 -11.68 19.93 7.05
C PRO A 126 -12.82 19.02 6.58
N ARG A 127 -13.92 19.04 7.33
CA ARG A 127 -15.11 18.24 7.08
C ARG A 127 -16.06 18.89 6.06
N VAL A 128 -15.73 20.12 5.66
CA VAL A 128 -16.52 20.95 4.75
C VAL A 128 -15.57 21.51 3.69
N THR A 129 -15.90 21.27 2.43
CA THR A 129 -15.18 21.80 1.26
C THR A 129 -16.15 22.52 0.33
N VAL A 130 -15.62 23.40 -0.50
CA VAL A 130 -16.40 24.16 -1.48
C VAL A 130 -16.03 23.69 -2.88
N CYS A 131 -17.04 23.61 -3.74
CA CYS A 131 -16.93 23.30 -5.15
C CYS A 131 -17.60 24.43 -5.93
N ASP A 132 -16.93 24.97 -6.95
CA ASP A 132 -17.58 25.91 -7.87
C ASP A 132 -17.74 25.24 -9.22
N PHE A 133 -18.95 25.26 -9.75
CA PHE A 133 -19.31 24.70 -11.05
C PHE A 133 -19.96 25.78 -11.93
N GLU A 134 -19.80 25.63 -13.24
CA GLU A 134 -20.33 26.58 -14.22
C GLU A 134 -21.41 25.92 -15.08
N ILE A 135 -22.61 26.49 -15.09
CA ILE A 135 -23.72 26.06 -15.97
C ILE A 135 -23.82 27.05 -17.13
N ARG A 136 -23.94 26.52 -18.35
CA ARG A 136 -24.13 27.30 -19.58
C ARG A 136 -25.59 27.21 -20.00
N GLU A 137 -26.31 28.33 -19.99
CA GLU A 137 -27.70 28.44 -20.47
C GLU A 137 -27.78 29.53 -21.55
N LEU A 138 -28.17 29.16 -22.78
CA LEU A 138 -28.41 30.03 -23.95
C LEU A 138 -27.61 31.35 -23.99
N GLY A 139 -26.27 31.25 -24.02
CA GLY A 139 -25.36 32.39 -24.19
C GLY A 139 -24.82 33.03 -22.90
N ASN A 140 -25.40 32.72 -21.73
CA ASN A 140 -24.92 33.18 -20.43
C ASN A 140 -24.24 32.05 -19.64
N LEU A 141 -23.10 32.38 -19.02
CA LEU A 141 -22.34 31.51 -18.14
C LEU A 141 -22.64 31.88 -16.68
N HIS A 142 -23.27 30.98 -15.93
CA HIS A 142 -23.57 31.18 -14.51
C HIS A 142 -22.66 30.30 -13.65
N ARG A 143 -21.94 30.94 -12.73
CA ARG A 143 -21.04 30.28 -11.78
C ARG A 143 -21.75 30.12 -10.44
N TRP A 144 -21.77 28.90 -9.92
CA TRP A 144 -22.36 28.55 -8.64
C TRP A 144 -21.31 27.93 -7.74
N SER A 145 -21.31 28.28 -6.45
CA SER A 145 -20.50 27.63 -5.41
C SER A 145 -21.41 26.87 -4.46
N VAL A 146 -21.08 25.60 -4.20
CA VAL A 146 -21.82 24.73 -3.29
C VAL A 146 -20.90 24.18 -2.20
N GLN A 147 -21.48 24.03 -1.02
CA GLN A 147 -20.80 23.48 0.14
C GLN A 147 -21.02 21.97 0.17
N CYS A 148 -19.93 21.21 0.22
CA CYS A 148 -19.96 19.76 0.24
C CYS A 148 -19.30 19.21 1.50
N VAL A 149 -19.81 18.09 1.99
CA VAL A 149 -19.27 17.38 3.16
C VAL A 149 -18.53 16.15 2.67
N LEU A 150 -17.30 15.96 3.14
CA LEU A 150 -16.41 14.86 2.73
C LEU A 150 -16.23 13.87 3.89
N PRO A 151 -17.16 12.92 4.10
CA PRO A 151 -17.11 11.98 5.23
C PRO A 151 -15.88 11.05 5.19
N LEU A 152 -15.29 10.85 4.00
CA LEU A 152 -14.10 10.01 3.77
C LEU A 152 -12.78 10.58 4.32
N ASN A 153 -12.72 11.89 4.54
CA ASN A 153 -11.47 12.60 4.90
C ASN A 153 -10.96 12.19 6.30
N MET A 154 -11.87 11.95 7.24
CA MET A 154 -11.55 11.60 8.62
C MET A 154 -10.94 10.19 8.76
N PHE A 155 -11.30 9.26 7.88
CA PHE A 155 -10.79 7.89 7.91
C PHE A 155 -9.40 7.76 7.29
N ASN A 156 -9.15 8.51 6.23
CA ASN A 156 -7.90 8.44 5.47
C ASN A 156 -6.70 8.91 6.29
N GLU A 157 -6.82 9.99 7.07
CA GLU A 157 -5.74 10.47 7.95
C GLU A 157 -5.23 9.37 8.89
N LYS A 158 -6.12 8.75 9.67
CA LYS A 158 -5.73 7.78 10.70
C LYS A 158 -5.22 6.48 10.08
N LEU A 159 -5.77 6.11 8.93
CA LEU A 159 -5.32 4.95 8.15
C LEU A 159 -3.89 5.16 7.61
N PHE A 160 -3.60 6.33 7.02
CA PHE A 160 -2.28 6.56 6.43
C PHE A 160 -1.16 6.64 7.45
N ILE A 161 -1.40 7.26 8.61
CA ILE A 161 -0.39 7.31 9.68
C ILE A 161 -0.08 5.90 10.19
N LEU A 162 -1.12 5.07 10.40
CA LEU A 162 -0.95 3.68 10.81
C LEU A 162 -0.21 2.85 9.74
N LEU A 163 -0.61 2.96 8.47
CA LEU A 163 0.04 2.27 7.36
C LEU A 163 1.51 2.71 7.21
N TRP A 164 1.81 3.99 7.36
CA TRP A 164 3.16 4.51 7.27
C TRP A 164 4.06 3.95 8.39
N CYS A 165 3.60 3.98 9.64
CA CYS A 165 4.33 3.38 10.77
C CYS A 165 4.54 1.89 10.55
N TRP A 166 3.51 1.17 10.09
CA TRP A 166 3.57 -0.26 9.81
C TRP A 166 4.57 -0.60 8.70
N ILE A 167 4.57 0.15 7.59
CA ILE A 167 5.49 -0.09 6.47
C ILE A 167 6.95 0.12 6.90
N ASN A 168 7.24 1.18 7.66
CA ASN A 168 8.58 1.41 8.19
C ASN A 168 9.04 0.28 9.12
N PHE A 169 8.15 -0.21 9.98
CA PHE A 169 8.43 -1.37 10.82
C PHE A 169 8.75 -2.63 9.98
N VAL A 170 7.90 -2.98 9.02
CA VAL A 170 8.11 -4.15 8.15
C VAL A 170 9.38 -4.01 7.33
N LEU A 171 9.71 -2.80 6.86
CA LEU A 171 10.95 -2.52 6.14
C LEU A 171 12.18 -2.84 7.00
N ILE A 172 12.21 -2.36 8.26
CA ILE A 172 13.31 -2.63 9.20
C ILE A 172 13.46 -4.13 9.45
N VAL A 173 12.36 -4.84 9.74
CA VAL A 173 12.37 -6.30 9.95
C VAL A 173 12.88 -7.04 8.71
N THR A 174 12.50 -6.60 7.51
CA THR A 174 12.94 -7.20 6.24
C THR A 174 14.42 -6.99 5.99
N ILE A 175 14.96 -5.81 6.30
CA ILE A 175 16.39 -5.52 6.21
C ILE A 175 17.18 -6.42 7.15
N ILE A 176 16.76 -6.53 8.42
CA ILE A 176 17.42 -7.40 9.41
C ILE A 176 17.39 -8.87 8.95
N ASN A 177 16.23 -9.35 8.46
CA ASN A 177 16.11 -10.72 7.97
C ASN A 177 17.03 -10.99 6.76
N THR A 178 17.13 -10.03 5.84
CA THR A 178 17.98 -10.14 4.64
C THR A 178 19.46 -10.16 5.03
N ILE A 179 19.90 -9.30 5.96
CA ILE A 179 21.28 -9.28 6.46
C ILE A 179 21.61 -10.62 7.14
N ASN A 180 20.73 -11.13 8.00
CA ASN A 180 20.92 -12.41 8.67
C ASN A 180 21.04 -13.58 7.67
N TRP A 181 20.22 -13.57 6.61
CA TRP A 181 20.32 -14.56 5.54
C TRP A 181 21.63 -14.44 4.76
N MET A 182 22.04 -13.23 4.40
CA MET A 182 23.31 -12.97 3.69
C MET A 182 24.52 -13.46 4.50
N ILE A 183 24.55 -13.21 5.81
CA ILE A 183 25.63 -13.69 6.69
C ILE A 183 25.67 -15.23 6.73
N LYS A 184 24.51 -15.90 6.84
CA LYS A 184 24.42 -17.37 6.83
C LYS A 184 24.90 -17.97 5.50
N VAL A 185 24.54 -17.37 4.36
CA VAL A 185 24.98 -17.82 3.03
C VAL A 185 26.49 -17.69 2.88
N LEU A 186 27.06 -16.56 3.30
CA LEU A 186 28.52 -16.33 3.27
C LEU A 186 29.26 -17.30 4.20
N CYS A 187 28.74 -17.55 5.41
CA CYS A 187 29.32 -18.52 6.34
C CYS A 187 29.21 -19.97 5.85
N ILE A 188 28.10 -20.37 5.24
CA ILE A 188 27.94 -21.70 4.62
C ILE A 188 29.01 -21.94 3.56
N ARG A 189 29.32 -20.92 2.75
CA ARG A 189 30.34 -21.05 1.71
C ARG A 189 31.73 -21.28 2.32
N SER A 190 32.06 -20.59 3.41
CA SER A 190 33.30 -20.83 4.17
C SER A 190 33.33 -22.20 4.84
N GLY A 191 32.19 -22.67 5.39
CA GLY A 191 32.07 -23.99 6.00
C GLY A 191 32.24 -25.13 5.00
N ILE A 192 31.58 -25.06 3.84
CA ILE A 192 31.76 -26.05 2.76
C ILE A 192 33.21 -26.08 2.29
N LYS A 193 33.84 -24.92 2.13
CA LYS A 193 35.26 -24.83 1.74
C LYS A 193 36.18 -25.47 2.80
N PHE A 194 35.85 -25.32 4.09
CA PHE A 194 36.56 -26.00 5.18
C PHE A 194 36.38 -27.53 5.13
N TYR A 195 35.16 -28.04 4.94
CA TYR A 195 34.90 -29.48 4.85
C TYR A 195 35.59 -30.13 3.64
N VAL A 196 35.59 -29.47 2.47
CA VAL A 196 36.30 -29.94 1.27
C VAL A 196 37.80 -30.04 1.53
N ASN A 197 38.41 -29.01 2.13
CA ASN A 197 39.83 -29.02 2.46
C ASN A 197 40.20 -30.11 3.49
N VAL A 198 39.34 -30.37 4.48
CA VAL A 198 39.55 -31.43 5.48
C VAL A 198 39.46 -32.83 4.85
N LEU A 199 38.51 -33.04 3.95
CA LEU A 199 38.37 -34.32 3.22
C LEU A 199 39.57 -34.56 2.29
N GLU A 200 40.06 -33.54 1.59
CA GLU A 200 41.28 -33.63 0.79
C GLU A 200 42.51 -33.96 1.65
N ALA A 201 42.65 -33.32 2.82
CA ALA A 201 43.73 -33.62 3.75
C ALA A 201 43.64 -35.05 4.33
N ALA A 202 42.43 -35.55 4.62
CA ALA A 202 42.22 -36.92 5.09
C ALA A 202 42.56 -37.96 4.00
N GLN A 203 42.18 -37.69 2.75
CA GLN A 203 42.50 -38.55 1.61
C GLN A 203 44.02 -38.64 1.40
N VAL A 204 44.74 -37.51 1.44
CA VAL A 204 46.22 -37.47 1.32
C VAL A 204 46.91 -38.22 2.46
N ARG A 205 46.41 -38.08 3.70
CA ARG A 205 46.96 -38.77 4.86
C ARG A 205 46.82 -40.30 4.78
N SER A 206 45.73 -40.79 4.17
CA SER A 206 45.53 -42.23 3.94
C SER A 206 46.56 -42.81 2.97
N GLN A 207 46.88 -42.09 1.88
CA GLN A 207 47.85 -42.52 0.87
C GLN A 207 49.28 -42.57 1.43
N LEU A 208 49.64 -41.61 2.30
CA LEU A 208 50.94 -41.58 2.97
C LEU A 208 51.14 -42.75 3.95
N LEU A 209 50.08 -43.12 4.69
CA LEU A 209 50.14 -44.26 5.61
C LEU A 209 50.41 -45.56 4.86
N ILE A 210 49.77 -45.79 3.71
CA ILE A 210 49.95 -46.98 2.87
C ILE A 210 51.41 -47.07 2.36
N THR A 211 52.01 -45.96 1.93
CA THR A 211 53.42 -45.92 1.47
C THR A 211 54.42 -46.11 2.62
N THR A 212 54.12 -45.63 3.83
CA THR A 212 54.97 -45.85 5.00
C THR A 212 54.89 -47.27 5.57
N THR A 213 53.74 -47.96 5.44
CA THR A 213 53.63 -49.38 5.80
C THR A 213 54.33 -50.29 4.80
N ASP A 214 54.32 -49.95 3.52
CA ASP A 214 54.98 -50.72 2.46
C ASP A 214 56.51 -50.66 2.59
N THR A 215 57.06 -49.45 2.81
CA THR A 215 58.50 -49.24 3.07
C THR A 215 59.02 -49.85 4.37
N ARG A 216 58.15 -50.14 5.34
CA ARG A 216 58.51 -50.82 6.60
C ARG A 216 58.41 -52.35 6.52
N SER A 217 57.81 -52.91 5.46
CA SER A 217 57.73 -54.37 5.24
C SER A 217 58.90 -54.92 4.43
N VAL A 218 59.68 -54.05 3.77
CA VAL A 218 60.82 -54.41 2.91
C VAL A 218 62.18 -54.29 3.64
N ARG A 219 62.20 -53.88 4.91
CA ARG A 219 63.40 -53.83 5.77
C ARG A 219 63.21 -54.73 6.98
#